data_AF-A0A7G9FYC1-F1
#
_entry.id   AF-A0A7G9FYC1-F1
#
_cell.length_a   1.000
_cell.length_b   1.000
_cell.length_c   1.000
_cell.angle_alpha   90.00
_cell.angle_beta   90.00
_cell.angle_gamma   90.00
#
_symmetry.space_group_name_H-M   'P 1'
#
loop_
_entity.id
_entity.type
_entity.pdbx_description
1 polymer ?
#
loop_
_entity_poly.entity_id
_entity_poly.type
_entity_poly.pdbx_seq_one_letter_code
_entity_poly.pdbx_strand_id
1 'polypeptide(L)'
;MSTNHSKQFSRDCMVQALMQLLQTKSLSNITISELTERAGVSRMTYYRNYNSMDEIFISYLKDLVDAYRQDVAAWPDKGNYNDYRNMLHCYEYFDHYREFIACLVNTGLGHLLLQALDSYILDTYYTEDKGRDFYYTLRAFSGSLYNIYVTWIMENSMESAEEIVSIICKIYS
;
A
#
# COMPACT_ATOMS: atom_id res chain seq x y z
N MET A 1 -12.91 25.15 -2.80
CA MET A 1 -11.65 24.55 -2.30
C MET A 1 -11.82 23.79 -0.97
N SER A 2 -12.83 24.09 -0.14
CA SER A 2 -13.02 23.50 1.20
C SER A 2 -13.56 22.05 1.24
N THR A 3 -14.20 21.58 0.18
CA THR A 3 -14.91 20.29 0.15
C THR A 3 -13.97 19.07 0.05
N ASN A 4 -12.83 19.20 -0.65
CA ASN A 4 -11.93 18.07 -0.88
C ASN A 4 -11.06 17.75 0.35
N HIS A 5 -10.60 18.79 1.06
CA HIS A 5 -9.88 18.63 2.34
C HIS A 5 -10.76 17.99 3.42
N SER A 6 -12.01 18.43 3.56
CA SER A 6 -12.95 17.84 4.53
C SER A 6 -13.25 16.37 4.21
N LYS A 7 -13.31 16.01 2.92
CA LYS A 7 -13.48 14.64 2.48
C LYS A 7 -12.27 13.78 2.86
N GLN A 8 -11.05 14.22 2.54
CA GLN A 8 -9.84 13.45 2.86
C GLN A 8 -9.67 13.26 4.37
N PHE A 9 -9.84 14.33 5.15
CA PHE A 9 -9.77 14.24 6.61
C PHE A 9 -10.74 13.20 7.18
N SER A 10 -11.99 13.17 6.68
CA SER A 10 -12.97 12.16 7.11
C SER A 10 -12.54 10.74 6.77
N ARG A 11 -11.84 10.53 5.64
CA ARG A 11 -11.32 9.21 5.25
C ARG A 11 -10.17 8.78 6.14
N ASP A 12 -9.24 9.69 6.43
CA ASP A 12 -8.11 9.43 7.32
C ASP A 12 -8.60 9.07 8.74
N CYS A 13 -9.56 9.82 9.29
CA CYS A 13 -10.19 9.50 10.58
C CYS A 13 -10.82 8.10 10.60
N MET A 14 -11.47 7.70 9.50
CA MET A 14 -12.11 6.39 9.39
C MET A 14 -11.10 5.24 9.33
N VAL A 15 -10.01 5.38 8.56
CA VAL A 15 -8.93 4.39 8.49
C VAL A 15 -8.29 4.21 9.86
N GLN A 16 -7.94 5.32 10.52
CA GLN A 16 -7.32 5.30 11.85
C GLN A 16 -8.25 4.67 12.90
N ALA A 17 -9.54 5.03 12.90
CA ALA A 17 -10.52 4.42 13.80
C ALA A 17 -10.67 2.92 13.56
N LEU A 18 -10.69 2.48 12.30
CA LEU A 18 -10.78 1.07 11.95
C LEU A 18 -9.54 0.30 12.43
N MET A 19 -8.35 0.83 12.18
CA MET A 19 -7.08 0.24 12.65
C MET A 19 -7.06 0.09 14.17
N GLN A 20 -7.49 1.12 14.92
CA GLN A 20 -7.58 1.07 16.38
C GLN A 20 -8.57 0.01 16.87
N LEU A 21 -9.73 -0.14 16.22
CA LEU A 21 -10.72 -1.14 16.61
C LEU A 21 -10.20 -2.56 16.35
N LEU A 22 -9.48 -2.75 15.24
CA LEU A 22 -8.89 -4.03 14.85
C LEU A 22 -7.78 -4.54 15.79
N GLN A 23 -7.19 -3.66 16.61
CA GLN A 23 -6.27 -4.07 17.68
C GLN A 23 -6.97 -4.92 18.76
N THR A 24 -8.30 -4.83 18.87
CA THR A 24 -9.07 -5.44 19.97
C THR A 24 -10.14 -6.43 19.53
N LYS A 25 -10.55 -6.41 18.25
CA LYS A 25 -11.59 -7.32 17.72
C LYS A 25 -11.43 -7.55 16.22
N SER A 26 -11.92 -8.68 15.73
CA SER A 26 -11.95 -8.98 14.29
C SER A 26 -12.86 -8.02 13.52
N LEU A 27 -12.55 -7.81 12.24
CA LEU A 27 -13.32 -6.92 11.35
C LEU A 27 -14.82 -7.25 11.34
N SER A 28 -15.17 -8.53 11.33
CA SER A 28 -16.57 -9.01 11.35
C SER A 28 -17.36 -8.64 12.61
N ASN A 29 -16.67 -8.27 13.69
CA ASN A 29 -17.28 -7.87 14.96
C ASN A 29 -17.31 -6.35 15.16
N ILE A 30 -16.84 -5.57 14.18
CA ILE A 30 -16.91 -4.11 14.23
C ILE A 30 -18.23 -3.67 13.61
N THR A 31 -19.01 -2.89 14.34
CA THR A 31 -20.22 -2.27 13.79
C THR A 31 -19.90 -0.91 13.18
N ILE A 32 -20.72 -0.50 12.20
CA ILE A 32 -20.61 0.84 11.58
C ILE A 32 -20.78 1.93 12.65
N SER A 33 -21.66 1.73 13.64
CA SER A 33 -21.86 2.68 14.73
C SER A 33 -20.56 2.90 15.52
N GLU A 34 -19.92 1.83 15.99
CA GLU A 34 -18.66 1.91 16.74
C GLU A 34 -17.55 2.57 15.93
N LEU A 35 -17.43 2.21 14.65
CA LEU A 35 -16.46 2.80 13.73
C LEU A 35 -16.67 4.31 13.60
N THR A 36 -17.90 4.74 13.32
CA THR A 36 -18.22 6.15 13.08
C THR A 36 -18.11 6.99 14.35
N GLU A 37 -18.47 6.43 15.50
CA GLU A 37 -18.28 7.05 16.81
C GLU A 37 -16.80 7.25 17.12
N ARG A 38 -15.98 6.20 16.92
CA ARG A 38 -14.52 6.28 17.12
C ARG A 38 -13.86 7.29 16.17
N ALA A 39 -14.30 7.33 14.92
CA ALA A 39 -13.78 8.23 13.90
C ALA A 39 -14.26 9.69 14.08
N GLY A 40 -15.26 9.95 14.93
CA GLY A 40 -15.84 11.27 15.08
C GLY A 40 -16.59 11.75 13.82
N VAL A 41 -17.15 10.83 13.03
CA VAL A 41 -17.91 11.14 11.81
C VAL A 41 -19.33 10.60 11.88
N SER A 42 -20.26 11.14 11.09
CA SER A 42 -21.62 10.62 11.05
C SER A 42 -21.69 9.30 10.26
N ARG A 43 -22.65 8.43 10.61
CA ARG A 43 -22.97 7.23 9.82
C ARG A 43 -23.32 7.56 8.36
N MET A 44 -23.97 8.71 8.13
CA MET A 44 -24.26 9.20 6.79
C MET A 44 -22.99 9.50 5.98
N THR A 45 -21.93 9.98 6.63
CA THR A 45 -20.62 10.15 5.97
C THR A 45 -19.99 8.80 5.62
N TYR A 46 -20.11 7.76 6.44
CA TYR A 46 -19.69 6.41 6.06
C TYR A 46 -20.44 5.92 4.82
N TYR A 47 -21.77 5.87 4.86
CA TYR A 47 -22.58 5.32 3.77
C TYR A 47 -22.49 6.13 2.45
N ARG A 48 -22.09 7.41 2.52
CA ARG A 48 -21.82 8.23 1.32
C ARG A 48 -20.51 7.84 0.63
N ASN A 49 -19.55 7.30 1.36
CA ASN A 49 -18.21 7.01 0.84
C ASN A 49 -17.93 5.52 0.67
N TYR A 50 -18.61 4.64 1.42
CA TYR A 50 -18.27 3.23 1.50
C TYR A 50 -19.51 2.33 1.54
N ASN A 51 -19.44 1.22 0.81
CA ASN A 51 -20.39 0.12 0.82
C ASN A 51 -20.00 -0.96 1.83
N SER A 52 -18.72 -1.09 2.16
CA SER A 52 -18.19 -2.04 3.15
C SER A 52 -17.03 -1.44 3.97
N MET A 53 -16.64 -2.09 5.06
CA MET A 53 -15.45 -1.68 5.82
C MET A 53 -14.16 -1.96 5.07
N ASP A 54 -14.10 -3.02 4.26
CA ASP A 54 -12.94 -3.31 3.41
C ASP A 54 -12.65 -2.18 2.41
N GLU A 55 -13.69 -1.52 1.90
CA GLU A 55 -13.53 -0.37 0.99
C GLU A 55 -12.77 0.79 1.62
N ILE A 56 -12.77 0.92 2.96
CA ILE A 56 -11.96 1.93 3.66
C ILE A 56 -10.49 1.68 3.37
N PHE A 57 -10.03 0.43 3.56
CA PHE A 57 -8.65 0.04 3.29
C PHE A 57 -8.30 0.07 1.80
N ILE A 58 -9.18 -0.45 0.94
CA ILE A 58 -8.98 -0.43 -0.51
C ILE A 58 -8.78 1.01 -1.00
N SER A 59 -9.67 1.92 -0.57
CA SER A 59 -9.62 3.31 -1.00
C SER A 59 -8.37 4.03 -0.47
N TYR A 60 -7.95 3.74 0.76
CA TYR A 60 -6.77 4.37 1.35
C TYR A 60 -5.48 3.86 0.69
N LEU A 61 -5.35 2.55 0.49
CA LEU A 61 -4.22 1.97 -0.24
C LEU A 61 -4.13 2.56 -1.66
N LYS A 62 -5.27 2.74 -2.32
CA LYS A 62 -5.31 3.38 -3.64
C LYS A 62 -4.74 4.80 -3.60
N ASP A 63 -5.14 5.62 -2.62
CA ASP A 63 -4.61 6.98 -2.48
C ASP A 63 -3.09 6.97 -2.28
N LEU A 64 -2.56 6.04 -1.46
CA LEU A 64 -1.12 5.88 -1.24
C LEU A 64 -0.39 5.52 -2.54
N VAL A 65 -0.91 4.57 -3.29
CA VAL A 65 -0.30 4.12 -4.55
C VAL A 65 -0.38 5.23 -5.62
N ASP A 66 -1.49 5.98 -5.68
CA ASP A 66 -1.65 7.11 -6.58
C ASP A 66 -0.68 8.25 -6.24
N ALA A 67 -0.42 8.48 -4.95
CA ALA A 67 0.57 9.46 -4.49
C ALA A 67 2.01 8.99 -4.82
N TYR A 68 2.34 7.72 -4.58
CA TYR A 68 3.62 7.13 -4.99
C TYR A 68 3.86 7.26 -6.50
N ARG A 69 2.83 6.97 -7.31
CA ARG A 69 2.89 7.13 -8.77
C ARG A 69 3.20 8.57 -9.18
N GLN A 70 2.62 9.56 -8.51
CA GLN A 70 2.86 10.97 -8.78
C GLN A 70 4.28 11.39 -8.38
N ASP A 71 4.76 10.92 -7.24
CA ASP A 71 6.12 11.18 -6.76
C ASP A 71 7.19 10.68 -7.76
N VAL A 72 7.08 9.41 -8.18
CA VAL A 72 7.99 8.84 -9.17
C VAL A 72 7.80 9.44 -10.57
N ALA A 73 6.59 9.88 -10.93
CA ALA A 73 6.34 10.55 -12.21
C ALA A 73 7.05 11.92 -12.31
N ALA A 74 7.40 12.54 -11.19
CA ALA A 74 8.15 13.80 -11.17
C ALA A 74 9.65 13.60 -11.42
N TRP A 75 10.14 12.36 -11.47
CA TRP A 75 11.56 12.07 -11.69
C TRP A 75 11.97 12.30 -13.16
N PRO A 76 13.18 12.84 -13.41
CA PRO A 76 13.65 13.09 -14.78
C PRO A 76 13.79 11.82 -15.62
N ASP A 77 14.16 10.72 -14.97
CA ASP A 77 14.28 9.38 -15.54
C ASP A 77 13.87 8.37 -14.48
N LYS A 78 13.04 7.40 -14.87
CA LYS A 78 12.59 6.32 -14.00
C LYS A 78 13.63 5.21 -13.90
N GLY A 79 14.56 5.09 -14.86
CA GLY A 79 15.50 3.98 -14.90
C GLY A 79 14.79 2.63 -15.14
N ASN A 80 15.33 1.56 -14.58
CA ASN A 80 14.80 0.21 -14.68
C ASN A 80 14.11 -0.25 -13.38
N TYR A 81 13.22 -1.23 -13.49
CA TYR A 81 12.42 -1.71 -12.34
C TYR A 81 13.27 -2.23 -11.17
N ASN A 82 14.44 -2.82 -11.46
CA ASN A 82 15.37 -3.41 -10.51
C ASN A 82 16.52 -2.48 -10.10
N ASP A 83 16.44 -1.18 -10.39
CA ASP A 83 17.44 -0.23 -9.94
C ASP A 83 17.38 -0.06 -8.42
N TYR A 84 18.56 -0.01 -7.78
CA TYR A 84 18.69 0.20 -6.32
C TYR A 84 17.87 1.41 -5.84
N ARG A 85 17.94 2.53 -6.56
CA ARG A 85 17.21 3.77 -6.24
C ARG A 85 15.70 3.54 -6.20
N ASN A 86 15.17 2.78 -7.16
CA ASN A 86 13.74 2.55 -7.30
C ASN A 86 13.23 1.64 -6.17
N MET A 87 13.98 0.59 -5.85
CA MET A 87 13.64 -0.31 -4.74
C MET A 87 13.75 0.38 -3.39
N LEU A 88 14.82 1.16 -3.15
CA LEU A 88 15.00 1.91 -1.89
C LEU A 88 13.86 2.90 -1.68
N HIS A 89 13.55 3.70 -2.70
CA HIS A 89 12.47 4.65 -2.63
C HIS A 89 11.11 3.98 -2.36
N CYS A 90 10.84 2.83 -2.99
CA CYS A 90 9.63 2.06 -2.74
C CYS A 90 9.54 1.63 -1.26
N TYR A 91 10.62 1.06 -0.72
CA TYR A 91 10.66 0.61 0.67
C TYR A 91 10.48 1.77 1.65
N GLU A 92 11.24 2.85 1.48
CA GLU A 92 11.14 4.03 2.33
C GLU A 92 9.74 4.62 2.27
N TYR A 93 9.16 4.79 1.08
CA TYR A 93 7.82 5.35 0.91
C TYR A 93 6.77 4.55 1.67
N PHE A 94 6.71 3.23 1.46
CA PHE A 94 5.71 2.40 2.13
C PHE A 94 5.99 2.22 3.61
N ASP A 95 7.25 2.31 4.04
CA ASP A 95 7.61 2.23 5.46
C ASP A 95 7.01 3.36 6.30
N HIS A 96 6.82 4.55 5.72
CA HIS A 96 6.08 5.64 6.38
C HIS A 96 4.63 5.24 6.75
N TYR A 97 4.09 4.24 6.06
CA TYR A 97 2.74 3.70 6.26
C TYR A 97 2.76 2.29 6.86
N ARG A 98 3.86 1.88 7.51
CA ARG A 98 4.05 0.51 8.02
C ARG A 98 2.89 -0.02 8.87
N GLU A 99 2.33 0.80 9.76
CA GLU A 99 1.23 0.38 10.64
C GLU A 99 -0.03 0.04 9.83
N PHE A 100 -0.31 0.84 8.80
CA PHE A 100 -1.42 0.61 7.88
C PHE A 100 -1.19 -0.68 7.08
N ILE A 101 0.02 -0.87 6.51
CA ILE A 101 0.31 -2.08 5.73
C ILE A 101 0.29 -3.32 6.62
N ALA A 102 0.86 -3.28 7.82
CA ALA A 102 0.80 -4.38 8.77
C ALA A 102 -0.65 -4.72 9.14
N CYS A 103 -1.50 -3.71 9.36
CA CYS A 103 -2.93 -3.92 9.58
C CYS A 103 -3.63 -4.56 8.38
N LEU A 104 -3.33 -4.11 7.16
CA LEU A 104 -3.84 -4.67 5.91
C LEU A 104 -3.45 -6.15 5.74
N VAL A 105 -2.20 -6.51 6.06
CA VAL A 105 -1.71 -7.90 6.01
C VAL A 105 -2.41 -8.75 7.06
N ASN A 106 -2.47 -8.28 8.32
CA ASN A 106 -3.10 -9.01 9.43
C ASN A 106 -4.60 -9.22 9.26
N THR A 107 -5.27 -8.39 8.47
CA THR A 107 -6.69 -8.55 8.11
C THR A 107 -6.92 -9.49 6.92
N GLY A 108 -5.87 -10.09 6.35
CA GLY A 108 -5.95 -10.96 5.18
C GLY A 108 -6.04 -10.23 3.84
N LEU A 109 -5.89 -8.91 3.85
CA LEU A 109 -6.01 -8.03 2.68
C LEU A 109 -4.65 -7.67 2.06
N GLY A 110 -3.55 -8.26 2.52
CA GLY A 110 -2.19 -8.00 2.00
C GLY A 110 -2.04 -8.21 0.49
N HIS A 111 -2.85 -9.10 -0.10
CA HIS A 111 -2.87 -9.32 -1.55
C HIS A 111 -3.22 -8.07 -2.36
N LEU A 112 -3.92 -7.09 -1.79
CA LEU A 112 -4.23 -5.82 -2.44
C LEU A 112 -2.96 -4.99 -2.68
N LEU A 113 -2.00 -5.04 -1.75
CA LEU A 113 -0.70 -4.37 -1.95
C LEU A 113 0.07 -5.04 -3.09
N LEU A 114 0.11 -6.37 -3.13
CA LEU A 114 0.74 -7.10 -4.23
C LEU A 114 0.12 -6.74 -5.59
N GLN A 115 -1.22 -6.68 -5.67
CA GLN A 115 -1.92 -6.28 -6.89
C GLN A 115 -1.57 -4.84 -7.32
N ALA A 116 -1.45 -3.93 -6.35
CA ALA A 116 -1.08 -2.55 -6.62
C ALA A 116 0.37 -2.42 -7.13
N LEU A 117 1.31 -3.14 -6.51
CA LEU A 117 2.70 -3.22 -6.96
C LEU A 117 2.80 -3.81 -8.36
N ASP A 118 2.10 -4.92 -8.61
CA ASP A 118 2.04 -5.56 -9.93
C ASP A 118 1.52 -4.62 -11.01
N SER A 119 0.41 -3.94 -10.74
CA SER A 119 -0.14 -2.94 -11.67
C SER A 119 0.88 -1.84 -11.92
N TYR A 120 1.50 -1.28 -10.87
CA TYR A 120 2.48 -0.21 -11.02
C TYR A 120 3.69 -0.62 -11.87
N ILE A 121 4.26 -1.78 -11.58
CA ILE A 121 5.46 -2.29 -12.26
C ILE A 121 5.12 -2.61 -13.72
N LEU A 122 4.00 -3.28 -14.00
CA LEU A 122 3.59 -3.58 -15.37
C LEU A 122 3.27 -2.30 -16.15
N ASP A 123 2.48 -1.38 -15.59
CA ASP A 123 2.13 -0.11 -16.27
C ASP A 123 3.36 0.74 -16.60
N THR A 124 4.41 0.65 -15.77
CA THR A 124 5.59 1.50 -15.92
C THR A 124 6.64 0.88 -16.83
N TYR A 125 6.86 -0.44 -16.75
CA TYR A 125 8.00 -1.09 -17.38
C TYR A 125 7.63 -2.10 -18.47
N TYR A 126 6.37 -2.56 -18.55
CA TYR A 126 5.96 -3.55 -19.54
C TYR A 126 5.39 -2.91 -20.82
N THR A 127 5.74 -3.50 -21.97
CA THR A 127 5.10 -3.25 -23.27
C THR A 127 4.97 -4.60 -23.99
N GLU A 128 3.96 -4.76 -24.86
CA GLU A 128 3.65 -6.05 -25.50
C GLU A 128 4.83 -6.62 -26.30
N ASP A 129 5.67 -5.77 -26.89
CA ASP A 129 6.85 -6.14 -27.66
C ASP A 129 7.97 -6.79 -26.82
N LYS A 130 7.97 -6.62 -25.49
CA LYS A 130 8.95 -7.26 -24.59
C LYS A 130 8.68 -8.75 -24.35
N GLY A 131 7.53 -9.25 -24.80
CA GLY A 131 7.20 -10.68 -24.76
C GLY A 131 6.78 -11.22 -23.39
N ARG A 132 6.41 -12.51 -23.35
CA ARG A 132 5.86 -13.15 -22.14
C ARG A 132 6.90 -13.41 -21.06
N ASP A 133 8.15 -13.67 -21.43
CA ASP A 133 9.20 -13.94 -20.47
C ASP A 133 9.43 -12.73 -19.57
N PHE A 134 9.53 -11.53 -20.17
CA PHE A 134 9.66 -10.29 -19.40
C PHE A 134 8.42 -9.97 -18.56
N TYR A 135 7.21 -10.28 -19.05
CA TYR A 135 5.99 -10.16 -18.25
C TYR A 135 6.08 -11.00 -16.96
N TYR A 136 6.52 -12.25 -17.05
CA TYR A 136 6.69 -13.11 -15.88
C TYR A 136 7.87 -12.68 -15.01
N THR A 137 8.95 -12.12 -15.57
CA THR A 137 10.04 -11.51 -14.80
C THR A 137 9.53 -10.37 -13.93
N LEU A 138 8.70 -9.46 -14.48
CA LEU A 138 8.13 -8.35 -13.71
C LEU A 138 7.19 -8.84 -12.60
N ARG A 139 6.36 -9.85 -12.87
CA ARG A 139 5.51 -10.49 -11.84
C ARG A 139 6.34 -11.13 -10.73
N ALA A 140 7.42 -11.84 -11.07
CA ALA A 140 8.33 -12.43 -10.11
C ALA A 140 9.02 -11.35 -9.27
N PHE A 141 9.42 -10.25 -9.91
CA PHE A 141 9.97 -9.08 -9.23
C PHE A 141 8.99 -8.48 -8.22
N SER A 142 7.76 -8.16 -8.61
CA SER A 142 6.73 -7.65 -7.69
C SER A 142 6.50 -8.60 -6.52
N GLY A 143 6.46 -9.92 -6.79
CA GLY A 143 6.31 -10.94 -5.76
C GLY A 143 7.45 -10.93 -4.75
N SER A 144 8.70 -10.82 -5.22
CA SER A 144 9.86 -10.70 -4.34
C SER A 144 9.85 -9.41 -3.52
N LEU A 145 9.52 -8.28 -4.16
CA LEU A 145 9.44 -6.97 -3.52
C LEU A 145 8.39 -6.98 -2.40
N TYR A 146 7.20 -7.49 -2.69
CA TYR A 146 6.11 -7.64 -1.72
C TYR A 146 6.50 -8.57 -0.58
N ASN A 147 7.01 -9.78 -0.89
CA ASN A 147 7.25 -10.78 0.14
C ASN A 147 8.33 -10.33 1.12
N ILE A 148 9.44 -9.78 0.62
CA ILE A 148 10.52 -9.29 1.48
C ILE A 148 10.05 -8.09 2.30
N TYR A 149 9.29 -7.15 1.71
CA TYR A 149 8.76 -6.00 2.45
C TYR A 149 7.82 -6.43 3.58
N VAL A 150 6.87 -7.34 3.30
CA VAL A 150 5.94 -7.86 4.32
C VAL A 150 6.69 -8.59 5.43
N THR A 151 7.66 -9.46 5.10
CA THR A 151 8.50 -10.11 6.12
C THR A 151 9.22 -9.07 6.97
N TRP A 152 9.85 -8.08 6.35
CA TRP A 152 10.61 -7.04 7.03
C TRP A 152 9.77 -6.22 8.03
N ILE A 153 8.55 -5.83 7.67
CA ILE A 153 7.68 -5.07 8.61
C ILE A 153 7.06 -5.97 9.69
N MET A 154 6.83 -7.25 9.40
CA MET A 154 6.25 -8.19 10.36
C MET A 154 7.30 -8.71 11.37
N GLU A 155 8.59 -8.66 11.02
CA GLU A 155 9.71 -9.05 11.89
C GLU A 155 10.37 -7.84 12.58
N ASN A 156 9.60 -6.78 12.87
CA ASN A 156 10.01 -5.55 13.56
C ASN A 156 11.07 -4.69 12.85
N SER A 157 11.42 -5.00 11.60
CA SER A 157 12.34 -4.21 10.78
C SER A 157 13.69 -3.96 11.44
N MET A 158 14.38 -5.04 11.81
CA MET A 158 15.70 -4.93 12.44
C MET A 158 16.75 -4.31 11.51
N GLU A 159 16.66 -4.62 10.23
CA GLU A 159 17.50 -4.07 9.16
C GLU A 159 16.98 -2.72 8.66
N SER A 160 17.87 -1.89 8.13
CA SER A 160 17.49 -0.68 7.40
C SER A 160 16.93 -1.01 6.00
N ALA A 161 16.21 -0.07 5.40
CA ALA A 161 15.70 -0.23 4.03
C ALA A 161 16.86 -0.44 3.03
N GLU A 162 17.99 0.25 3.22
CA GLU A 162 19.20 0.10 2.41
C GLU A 162 19.81 -1.30 2.52
N GLU A 163 19.83 -1.89 3.72
CA GLU A 163 20.33 -3.25 3.95
C GLU A 163 19.46 -4.26 3.21
N ILE A 164 18.14 -4.16 3.34
CA ILE A 164 17.20 -5.05 2.65
C ILE A 164 17.30 -4.91 1.14
N VAL A 165 17.33 -3.68 0.62
CA VAL A 165 17.43 -3.45 -0.82
C VAL A 165 18.76 -3.93 -1.38
N SER A 166 19.86 -3.77 -0.63
CA SER A 166 21.17 -4.33 -1.00
C SER A 166 21.15 -5.85 -1.11
N ILE A 167 20.32 -6.55 -0.31
CA ILE A 167 20.12 -8.00 -0.43
C ILE A 167 19.32 -8.33 -1.69
N ILE A 168 18.21 -7.62 -1.95
CA ILE A 168 17.34 -7.86 -3.11
C ILE A 168 18.09 -7.59 -4.41
N CYS A 169 18.87 -6.51 -4.50
CA CYS A 169 19.67 -6.17 -5.69
C CYS A 169 20.54 -7.34 -6.16
N LYS A 170 21.12 -8.12 -5.25
CA LYS A 170 21.99 -9.27 -5.57
C LYS A 170 21.26 -10.38 -6.31
N ILE A 171 19.93 -10.46 -6.21
CA ILE A 171 19.09 -11.43 -6.92
C ILE A 171 18.97 -11.05 -8.41
N TYR A 172 18.99 -9.76 -8.71
CA TYR A 172 18.76 -9.19 -10.04
C TYR A 172 20.04 -8.66 -10.70
N SER A 173 21.20 -8.94 -10.10
CA SER A 173 22.55 -8.59 -10.59
C SER A 173 23.05 -9.56 -11.65
#